data_AF-A0A813E9S0-F1
#
_entry.id   AF-A0A813E9S0-F1
#
_cell.length_a   1.000
_cell.length_b   1.000
_cell.length_c   1.000
_cell.angle_alpha   90.00
_cell.angle_beta   90.00
_cell.angle_gamma   90.00
#
_symmetry.space_group_name_H-M   'P 1'
#
loop_
_entity.id
_entity.type
_entity.pdbx_description
1 polymer ?
#
loop_
_entity_poly.entity_id
_entity_poly.type
_entity_poly.pdbx_seq_one_letter_code
_entity_poly.pdbx_strand_id
1 'polypeptide(L)'
;MSDQRMSFAAGFVEGALTVERTWQHRLSYFGATFAEKAIAFVEANDAYVRERIAANSELEPFWAEVKLVWAQLDGLVAGHLAACKPGRCLDRRSFLLLNAEEDLSNIIHKPFKGALEGWTAEEAAEYTRK
;
A
#
# COMPACT_ATOMS: atom_id res chain seq x y z
N MET A 1 -12.77 -19.11 -12.78
CA MET A 1 -12.65 -17.70 -12.32
C MET A 1 -11.19 -17.32 -12.46
N SER A 2 -10.84 -16.14 -12.99
CA SER A 2 -9.41 -15.76 -13.12
C SER A 2 -8.81 -15.47 -11.75
N ASP A 3 -7.50 -15.64 -11.59
CA ASP A 3 -6.80 -15.38 -10.33
C ASP A 3 -6.99 -13.96 -9.84
N GLN A 4 -6.94 -12.97 -10.75
CA GLN A 4 -7.24 -11.58 -10.43
C GLN A 4 -8.66 -11.39 -9.83
N ARG A 5 -9.66 -12.11 -10.36
CA ARG A 5 -11.03 -12.07 -9.81
C ARG A 5 -11.12 -12.77 -8.46
N MET A 6 -10.34 -13.84 -8.24
CA MET A 6 -10.25 -14.50 -6.94
C MET A 6 -9.60 -13.60 -5.90
N SER A 7 -8.48 -12.96 -6.22
CA SER A 7 -7.80 -12.01 -5.32
C SER A 7 -8.71 -10.84 -4.96
N PHE A 8 -9.38 -10.24 -5.94
CA PHE A 8 -10.38 -9.19 -5.68
C PHE A 8 -11.51 -9.70 -4.77
N ALA A 9 -12.07 -10.88 -5.04
CA ALA A 9 -13.14 -11.44 -4.23
C ALA A 9 -12.69 -11.73 -2.79
N ALA A 10 -11.46 -12.22 -2.60
CA ALA A 10 -10.87 -12.46 -1.28
C ALA A 10 -10.78 -11.15 -0.49
N GLY A 11 -10.22 -10.10 -1.11
CA GLY A 11 -10.17 -8.77 -0.51
C GLY A 11 -11.56 -8.24 -0.19
N PHE A 12 -12.52 -8.37 -1.10
CA PHE A 12 -13.89 -7.90 -0.89
C PHE A 12 -14.54 -8.54 0.32
N VAL A 13 -14.46 -9.87 0.44
CA VAL A 13 -15.01 -10.60 1.59
C VAL A 13 -14.32 -10.19 2.88
N GLU A 14 -12.99 -10.07 2.89
CA GLU A 14 -12.23 -9.59 4.04
C GLU A 14 -12.69 -8.18 4.46
N GLY A 15 -12.75 -7.24 3.52
CA GLY A 15 -13.13 -5.85 3.77
C GLY A 15 -14.54 -5.73 4.33
N ALA A 16 -15.48 -6.50 3.77
CA ALA A 16 -16.86 -6.49 4.22
C ALA A 16 -17.05 -7.10 5.62
N LEU A 17 -16.28 -8.14 5.97
CA LEU A 17 -16.40 -8.85 7.25
C LEU A 17 -15.60 -8.20 8.38
N THR A 18 -14.60 -7.37 8.07
CA THR A 18 -13.66 -6.83 9.07
C THR A 18 -13.82 -5.34 9.35
N VAL A 19 -14.77 -4.64 8.69
CA VAL A 19 -15.02 -3.19 8.80
C VAL A 19 -14.79 -2.61 10.20
N GLU A 20 -15.43 -3.19 11.22
CA GLU A 20 -15.35 -2.68 12.58
C GLU A 20 -13.94 -2.81 13.17
N ARG A 21 -13.28 -3.96 12.96
CA ARG A 21 -11.90 -4.16 13.44
C ARG A 21 -10.91 -3.31 12.68
N THR A 22 -11.08 -3.15 11.37
CA THR A 22 -10.23 -2.28 10.54
C THR A 22 -10.37 -0.82 10.98
N TRP A 23 -11.58 -0.37 11.28
CA TRP A 23 -11.81 0.96 11.84
C TRP A 23 -11.17 1.14 13.22
N GLN A 24 -11.32 0.16 14.12
CA GLN A 24 -10.70 0.21 15.45
C GLN A 24 -9.17 0.23 15.35
N HIS A 25 -8.59 -0.59 14.48
CA HIS A 25 -7.16 -0.60 14.21
C HIS A 25 -6.68 0.75 13.67
N ARG A 26 -7.45 1.36 12.74
CA ARG A 26 -7.23 2.74 12.29
C ARG A 26 -7.24 3.75 13.45
N LEU A 27 -8.15 3.63 14.41
CA LEU A 27 -8.17 4.52 15.58
C LEU A 27 -6.94 4.34 16.46
N SER A 28 -6.48 3.11 16.67
CA SER A 28 -5.27 2.81 17.44
C SER A 28 -4.01 3.37 16.76
N TYR A 29 -3.92 3.30 15.43
CA TYR A 29 -2.68 3.60 14.72
C TYR A 29 -2.53 5.01 14.20
N PHE A 30 -3.61 5.68 13.83
CA PHE A 30 -3.49 7.02 13.23
C PHE A 30 -3.67 8.16 14.24
N GLY A 31 -3.95 7.84 15.51
CA GLY A 31 -3.94 8.85 16.57
C GLY A 31 -2.59 9.54 16.77
N ALA A 32 -1.49 9.04 16.16
CA ALA A 32 -0.13 9.51 16.46
C ALA A 32 0.89 9.58 15.29
N THR A 33 0.65 9.06 14.08
CA THR A 33 1.77 8.36 13.40
C THR A 33 2.16 8.78 11.98
N PHE A 34 1.26 9.28 11.12
CA PHE A 34 1.62 9.48 9.70
C PHE A 34 1.90 10.94 9.36
N ALA A 35 3.20 11.28 9.22
CA ALA A 35 3.65 12.57 8.71
C ALA A 35 3.20 12.77 7.25
N GLU A 36 3.06 14.02 6.80
CA GLU A 36 2.68 14.35 5.41
C GLU A 36 3.59 13.67 4.38
N LYS A 37 4.88 13.52 4.71
CA LYS A 37 5.85 12.81 3.86
C LYS A 37 5.50 11.33 3.65
N ALA A 38 4.96 10.65 4.66
CA ALA A 38 4.51 9.27 4.55
C ALA A 38 3.29 9.16 3.62
N ILE A 39 2.34 10.09 3.76
CA ILE A 39 1.16 10.18 2.90
C ILE A 39 1.58 10.37 1.44
N ALA A 40 2.43 11.37 1.18
CA ALA A 40 2.93 11.65 -0.16
C ALA A 40 3.68 10.45 -0.76
N PHE A 41 4.49 9.76 0.05
CA PHE A 41 5.21 8.57 -0.38
C PHE A 41 4.29 7.43 -0.78
N VAL A 42 3.28 7.07 0.05
CA VAL A 42 2.38 5.95 -0.29
C VAL A 42 1.52 6.25 -1.51
N GLU A 43 1.10 7.50 -1.71
CA GLU A 43 0.32 7.91 -2.88
C GLU A 43 1.17 7.83 -4.15
N ALA A 44 2.41 8.33 -4.11
CA ALA A 44 3.34 8.24 -5.22
C ALA A 44 3.71 6.77 -5.54
N ASN A 45 3.94 5.95 -4.52
CA ASN A 45 4.25 4.53 -4.68
C ASN A 45 3.07 3.76 -5.26
N ASP A 46 1.83 4.01 -4.81
CA ASP A 46 0.65 3.36 -5.37
C ASP A 46 0.45 3.71 -6.86
N ALA A 47 0.66 4.97 -7.24
CA ALA A 47 0.62 5.40 -8.64
C ALA A 47 1.69 4.68 -9.47
N TYR A 48 2.93 4.64 -8.98
CA TYR A 48 4.03 3.93 -9.63
C TYR A 48 3.72 2.44 -9.81
N VAL A 49 3.29 1.74 -8.76
CA VAL A 49 2.98 0.30 -8.84
C VAL A 49 1.86 0.04 -9.86
N ARG A 50 0.80 0.85 -9.88
CA ARG A 50 -0.28 0.74 -10.86
C ARG A 50 0.20 0.95 -12.29
N GLU A 51 1.08 1.92 -12.53
CA GLU A 51 1.71 2.16 -13.82
C GLU A 51 2.55 0.94 -14.26
N ARG A 52 3.39 0.42 -13.36
CA ARG A 52 4.25 -0.74 -13.64
C ARG A 52 3.45 -2.03 -13.88
N ILE A 53 2.36 -2.25 -13.15
CA ILE A 53 1.43 -3.35 -13.42
C ILE A 53 0.87 -3.22 -14.84
N ALA A 54 0.37 -2.03 -15.21
CA ALA A 54 -0.25 -1.82 -16.52
C ALA A 54 0.75 -2.03 -17.67
N ALA A 55 2.00 -1.60 -17.49
CA ALA A 55 3.03 -1.73 -18.51
C ALA A 55 3.60 -3.15 -18.64
N ASN A 56 3.71 -3.91 -17.54
CA ASN A 56 4.58 -5.10 -17.51
C ASN A 56 3.88 -6.41 -17.09
N SER A 57 2.66 -6.39 -16.53
CA SER A 57 2.06 -7.60 -15.93
C SER A 57 1.75 -8.73 -16.92
N GLU A 58 1.62 -8.44 -18.21
CA GLU A 58 1.39 -9.46 -19.24
C GLU A 58 2.71 -10.08 -19.76
N LEU A 59 3.85 -9.44 -19.46
CA LEU A 59 5.17 -9.81 -19.99
C LEU A 59 6.12 -10.33 -18.92
N GLU A 60 5.98 -9.83 -17.68
CA GLU A 60 6.88 -10.11 -16.57
C GLU A 60 6.14 -10.82 -15.44
N PRO A 61 6.52 -12.07 -15.08
CA PRO A 61 5.85 -12.83 -14.02
C PRO A 61 5.79 -12.11 -12.67
N PHE A 62 6.83 -11.34 -12.34
CA PHE A 62 6.86 -10.51 -11.12
C PHE A 62 5.67 -9.54 -11.07
N TRP A 63 5.44 -8.78 -12.15
CA TRP A 63 4.34 -7.81 -12.19
C TRP A 63 2.98 -8.47 -12.33
N ALA A 64 2.91 -9.70 -12.85
CA ALA A 64 1.70 -10.51 -12.81
C ALA A 64 1.29 -10.84 -11.38
N GLU A 65 2.24 -11.20 -10.50
CA GLU A 65 1.95 -11.47 -9.08
C GLU A 65 1.61 -10.19 -8.31
N VAL A 66 2.35 -9.09 -8.54
CA VAL A 66 2.04 -7.79 -7.93
C VAL A 66 0.63 -7.31 -8.30
N LYS A 67 0.17 -7.59 -9.53
CA LYS A 67 -1.21 -7.32 -9.97
C LYS A 67 -2.24 -8.06 -9.13
N LEU A 68 -1.96 -9.29 -8.67
CA LEU A 68 -2.87 -10.06 -7.81
C LEU A 68 -2.97 -9.44 -6.41
N VAL A 69 -1.84 -9.01 -5.84
CA VAL A 69 -1.80 -8.31 -4.54
C VAL A 69 -2.60 -7.00 -4.61
N TRP A 70 -2.40 -6.22 -5.68
CA TRP A 70 -3.16 -4.97 -5.87
C TRP A 70 -4.64 -5.23 -6.14
N ALA A 71 -5.01 -6.32 -6.83
CA ALA A 71 -6.39 -6.71 -7.00
C ALA A 71 -7.06 -7.08 -5.67
N GLN A 72 -6.35 -7.75 -4.75
CA GLN A 72 -6.84 -8.01 -3.40
C GLN A 72 -7.02 -6.70 -2.61
N LEU A 73 -6.08 -5.76 -2.68
CA LEU A 73 -6.23 -4.44 -2.05
C LEU A 73 -7.45 -3.68 -2.62
N ASP A 74 -7.67 -3.73 -3.93
CA ASP A 74 -8.85 -3.13 -4.57
C ASP A 74 -10.15 -3.75 -4.06
N GLY A 75 -10.16 -5.08 -3.93
CA GLY A 75 -11.24 -5.83 -3.30
C GLY A 75 -11.49 -5.39 -1.86
N LEU A 76 -10.43 -5.30 -1.05
CA LEU A 76 -10.48 -4.91 0.36
C LEU A 76 -11.14 -3.55 0.55
N VAL A 77 -10.73 -2.55 -0.24
CA VAL A 77 -11.33 -1.21 -0.21
C VAL A 77 -12.80 -1.27 -0.63
N ALA A 78 -13.14 -1.97 -1.72
CA ALA A 78 -14.51 -2.08 -2.19
C ALA A 78 -15.44 -2.78 -1.17
N GLY A 79 -14.96 -3.87 -0.56
CA GLY A 79 -15.69 -4.60 0.48
C GLY A 79 -15.92 -3.76 1.74
N HIS A 80 -14.90 -3.02 2.17
CA HIS A 80 -15.02 -2.11 3.31
C HIS A 80 -16.05 -1.01 3.03
N LEU A 81 -15.99 -0.37 1.86
CA LEU A 81 -16.93 0.68 1.46
C LEU A 81 -18.37 0.17 1.33
N ALA A 82 -18.55 -1.08 0.91
CA ALA A 82 -19.88 -1.69 0.79
C ALA A 82 -20.55 -1.95 2.15
N ALA A 83 -19.78 -2.12 3.22
CA ALA A 83 -20.28 -2.51 4.54
C ALA A 83 -20.03 -1.46 5.64
N CYS A 84 -19.29 -0.37 5.36
CA CYS A 84 -18.99 0.66 6.34
C CYS A 84 -20.22 1.46 6.78
N LYS A 85 -20.19 1.88 8.04
CA LYS A 85 -21.16 2.85 8.59
C LYS A 85 -20.67 4.27 8.29
N PRO A 86 -21.59 5.26 8.15
CA PRO A 86 -21.21 6.67 8.02
C PRO A 86 -20.18 7.09 9.08
N GLY A 87 -19.14 7.79 8.66
CA GLY A 87 -18.04 8.22 9.53
C GLY A 87 -16.98 7.14 9.86
N ARG A 88 -17.12 5.91 9.35
CA ARG A 88 -16.15 4.81 9.53
C ARG A 88 -15.63 4.22 8.21
N CYS A 89 -15.96 4.87 7.10
CA CYS A 89 -15.53 4.45 5.78
C CYS A 89 -14.07 4.87 5.55
N LEU A 90 -13.23 3.89 5.24
CA LEU A 90 -11.82 4.09 4.97
C LEU A 90 -11.60 4.09 3.46
N ASP A 91 -10.80 5.04 2.99
CA ASP A 91 -10.40 5.16 1.60
C ASP A 91 -9.16 4.32 1.30
N ARG A 92 -8.80 4.22 0.01
CA ARG A 92 -7.61 3.49 -0.44
C ARG A 92 -6.34 3.93 0.29
N ARG A 93 -6.15 5.24 0.46
CA ARG A 93 -5.02 5.82 1.18
C ARG A 93 -4.95 5.29 2.62
N SER A 94 -6.08 5.22 3.31
CA SER A 94 -6.13 4.67 4.66
C SER A 94 -5.64 3.22 4.70
N PHE A 95 -6.07 2.39 3.74
CA PHE A 95 -5.58 1.01 3.63
C PHE A 95 -4.10 0.91 3.25
N LEU A 96 -3.60 1.76 2.35
CA LEU A 96 -2.18 1.82 2.02
C LEU A 96 -1.33 2.15 3.25
N LEU A 97 -1.74 3.15 4.03
CA LEU A 97 -1.04 3.55 5.25
C LEU A 97 -1.07 2.45 6.32
N LEU A 98 -2.19 1.75 6.49
CA LEU A 98 -2.29 0.62 7.43
C LEU A 98 -1.40 -0.56 7.01
N ASN A 99 -1.31 -0.85 5.71
CA ASN A 99 -0.48 -1.96 5.21
C ASN A 99 1.03 -1.61 5.21
N ALA A 100 1.38 -0.33 5.10
CA ALA A 100 2.77 0.13 5.05
C ALA A 100 3.27 0.68 6.39
N GLU A 101 2.54 0.47 7.48
CA GLU A 101 2.81 1.11 8.78
C GLU A 101 4.28 0.93 9.23
N GLU A 102 4.77 -0.31 9.26
CA GLU A 102 6.13 -0.64 9.64
C GLU A 102 7.17 -0.14 8.61
N ASP A 103 6.86 -0.25 7.31
CA ASP A 103 7.73 0.22 6.22
C ASP A 103 7.95 1.74 6.28
N LEU A 104 6.91 2.49 6.65
CA LEU A 104 6.92 3.94 6.72
C LEU A 104 7.76 4.48 7.87
N SER A 105 8.10 3.67 8.88
CA SER A 105 9.03 4.06 9.95
C SER A 105 10.37 4.55 9.38
N ASN A 106 10.88 3.90 8.33
CA ASN A 106 12.11 4.33 7.64
C ASN A 106 11.91 5.57 6.76
N ILE A 107 10.69 5.83 6.28
CA ILE A 107 10.41 7.05 5.52
C ILE A 107 10.27 8.27 6.45
N ILE A 108 9.72 8.06 7.65
CA ILE A 108 9.42 9.08 8.65
C ILE A 108 10.66 9.40 9.50
N HIS A 109 11.31 8.38 10.09
CA HIS A 109 12.33 8.58 11.12
C HIS A 109 13.77 8.48 10.61
N LYS A 110 14.00 7.69 9.56
CA LYS A 110 15.34 7.46 8.99
C LYS A 110 15.29 7.50 7.46
N PRO A 111 14.84 8.63 6.87
CA PRO A 111 14.70 8.71 5.43
C PRO A 111 16.02 8.28 4.79
N PHE A 112 15.94 7.36 3.81
CA PHE A 112 17.12 6.88 3.10
C PHE A 112 18.03 8.07 2.76
N LYS A 113 19.33 7.94 3.02
CA LYS A 113 20.30 9.05 2.91
C LYS A 113 20.22 9.77 1.56
N GLY A 114 19.87 9.05 0.48
CA GLY A 114 19.63 9.65 -0.84
C GLY A 114 18.18 9.86 -1.28
N ALA A 115 17.18 9.68 -0.39
CA ALA A 115 15.78 9.99 -0.69
C ALA A 115 15.45 11.50 -0.57
N LEU A 116 16.32 12.29 0.07
CA LEU A 116 16.15 13.74 0.19
C LEU A 116 17.14 14.51 -0.69
N GLU A 117 18.36 14.03 -0.83
CA GLU A 117 19.46 14.76 -1.49
C GLU A 117 20.00 14.05 -2.75
N GLY A 118 19.45 12.88 -3.08
CA GLY A 118 20.02 11.98 -4.10
C GLY A 118 21.19 11.17 -3.56
N TRP A 119 21.51 10.08 -4.24
CA TRP A 119 22.71 9.28 -3.93
C TRP A 119 23.88 9.80 -4.78
N THR A 120 25.05 9.93 -4.17
CA THR A 120 26.28 9.98 -4.97
C THR A 120 26.59 8.59 -5.54
N ALA A 121 27.35 8.53 -6.64
CA ALA A 121 27.75 7.27 -7.27
C ALA A 121 28.52 6.34 -6.30
N GLU A 122 29.29 6.91 -5.38
CA GLU A 122 30.06 6.16 -4.37
C GLU A 122 29.16 5.55 -3.29
N GLU A 123 28.18 6.31 -2.79
CA GLU A 123 27.22 5.82 -1.81
C GLU A 123 26.37 4.68 -2.37
N ALA A 124 25.94 4.80 -3.63
CA ALA A 124 25.16 3.75 -4.29
C ALA A 124 25.99 2.46 -4.42
N ALA A 125 27.26 2.59 -4.83
CA ALA A 125 28.16 1.47 -4.99
C ALA A 125 28.53 0.79 -3.65
N GLU A 126 28.60 1.54 -2.55
CA GLU A 126 28.86 0.96 -1.22
C GLU A 126 27.68 0.16 -0.68
N TYR A 127 26.44 0.64 -0.89
CA TYR A 127 25.24 -0.05 -0.42
C TYR A 127 25.00 -1.37 -1.17
N THR A 128 25.25 -1.42 -2.49
CA THR A 128 25.10 -2.64 -3.31
C THR A 128 26.21 -3.67 -3.11
N ARG A 129 27.23 -3.37 -2.29
CA ARG A 129 28.37 -4.27 -2.01
C ARG A 129 28.16 -5.16 -0.78
N LYS A 130 27.01 -5.08 -0.11
CA LYS A 130 26.61 -5.99 0.98
C LYS A 130 25.65 -7.05 0.47
#